data_AF-A0A9D7JVL6-F1
#
_entry.id   AF-A0A9D7JVL6-F1
#
_cell.length_a   1.000
_cell.length_b   1.000
_cell.length_c   1.000
_cell.angle_alpha   90.00
_cell.angle_beta   90.00
_cell.angle_gamma   90.00
#
_symmetry.space_group_name_H-M   'P 1'
#
loop_
_entity.id
_entity.type
_entity.pdbx_description
1 polymer ?
#
loop_
_entity_poly.entity_id
_entity_poly.type
_entity_poly.pdbx_seq_one_letter_code
_entity_poly.pdbx_strand_id
1 'polypeptide(L)'
;MENIHQYGFSKLSNVTSIILTFICLDFAYYIYHVVMHKVKKIWRFHAVHHSDVVLNVSTSLREHPVETVIRLSQYMAVSLFLGPMLWILALHQFVQIASKIIIHSNFRLPDKLDKYLSYLVITPNMHHVHHHFKQPYTDSNYGDLFSIWDRMFGTFTYLSKEQVQFGLDEVDQLKIISPLNLIKTNIFRK
;
A
#
# COMPACT_ATOMS: atom_id res chain seq x y z
N MET A 1 14.45 -3.05 -33.55
CA MET A 1 13.77 -3.24 -32.25
C MET A 1 14.41 -4.39 -31.46
N GLU A 2 15.74 -4.52 -31.44
CA GLU A 2 16.45 -5.68 -30.85
C GLU A 2 17.07 -5.42 -29.46
N ASN A 3 17.10 -4.18 -28.98
CA ASN A 3 17.90 -3.83 -27.80
C ASN A 3 17.13 -3.75 -26.47
N ILE A 4 15.81 -3.97 -26.44
CA ILE A 4 15.03 -3.89 -25.20
C ILE A 4 15.24 -5.14 -24.32
N HIS A 5 15.72 -6.25 -24.88
CA HIS A 5 16.02 -7.47 -24.14
C HIS A 5 17.43 -7.52 -23.51
N GLN A 6 18.23 -6.45 -23.68
CA GLN A 6 19.63 -6.46 -23.22
C GLN A 6 19.78 -6.30 -21.70
N TYR A 7 18.72 -5.86 -21.01
CA TYR A 7 18.69 -5.67 -19.55
C TYR A 7 17.45 -6.36 -18.95
N GLY A 8 17.61 -7.03 -17.80
CA GLY A 8 16.51 -7.67 -17.07
C GLY A 8 16.69 -9.16 -16.80
N PHE A 9 15.78 -9.74 -16.02
CA PHE A 9 15.77 -11.17 -15.65
C PHE A 9 15.51 -12.13 -16.84
N SER A 10 15.58 -11.65 -18.07
CA SER A 10 15.39 -12.42 -19.31
C SER A 10 16.41 -13.56 -19.49
N LYS A 11 17.53 -13.51 -18.77
CA LYS A 11 18.56 -14.57 -18.76
C LYS A 11 18.41 -15.60 -17.64
N LEU A 12 17.51 -15.37 -16.68
CA LEU A 12 17.25 -16.31 -15.58
C LEU A 12 16.19 -17.34 -15.98
N SER A 13 16.10 -18.44 -15.21
CA SER A 13 15.00 -19.38 -15.39
C SER A 13 13.65 -18.68 -15.21
N ASN A 14 12.63 -19.08 -15.96
CA ASN A 14 11.30 -18.44 -15.90
C ASN A 14 10.78 -18.33 -14.46
N VAL A 15 10.97 -19.38 -13.63
CA VAL A 15 10.53 -19.39 -12.22
C VAL A 15 11.29 -18.37 -11.39
N THR A 16 12.62 -18.31 -11.52
CA THR A 16 13.45 -17.35 -10.78
C THR A 16 13.09 -15.91 -11.16
N SER A 17 12.90 -15.64 -12.45
CA SER A 17 12.51 -14.32 -12.95
C SER A 17 11.15 -13.88 -12.40
N ILE A 18 10.18 -14.80 -12.33
CA ILE A 18 8.86 -14.53 -11.74
C ILE A 18 9.01 -14.16 -10.27
N ILE A 19 9.68 -14.98 -9.47
CA ILE A 19 9.83 -14.77 -8.02
C ILE A 19 10.52 -13.42 -7.75
N LEU A 20 11.64 -13.15 -8.41
CA LEU A 20 12.37 -11.90 -8.20
C LEU A 20 11.57 -10.69 -8.66
N THR A 21 10.83 -10.79 -9.79
CA THR A 21 9.95 -9.71 -10.24
C THR A 21 8.86 -9.41 -9.20
N PHE A 22 8.22 -10.45 -8.65
CA PHE A 22 7.21 -10.30 -7.60
C PHE A 22 7.78 -9.60 -6.36
N ILE A 23 8.95 -10.04 -5.88
CA ILE A 23 9.62 -9.43 -4.72
C ILE A 23 9.97 -7.97 -5.00
N CYS A 24 10.51 -7.66 -6.18
CA CYS A 24 10.86 -6.29 -6.54
C CYS A 24 9.63 -5.38 -6.66
N LEU A 25 8.51 -5.87 -7.22
CA LEU A 25 7.28 -5.10 -7.34
C LEU A 25 6.65 -4.81 -5.97
N ASP A 26 6.59 -5.83 -5.09
CA ASP A 26 6.07 -5.68 -3.73
C ASP A 26 6.94 -4.71 -2.91
N PHE A 27 8.26 -4.83 -3.00
CA PHE A 27 9.17 -3.88 -2.35
C PHE A 27 9.06 -2.46 -2.91
N ALA A 28 8.94 -2.31 -4.22
CA ALA A 28 8.74 -1.00 -4.83
C ALA A 28 7.40 -0.38 -4.42
N TYR A 29 6.36 -1.19 -4.19
CA TYR A 29 5.12 -0.71 -3.62
C TYR A 29 5.28 -0.27 -2.16
N TYR A 30 6.01 -1.03 -1.33
CA TYR A 30 6.34 -0.62 0.03
C TYR A 30 6.99 0.79 0.04
N ILE A 31 7.97 1.03 -0.84
CA ILE A 31 8.61 2.35 -0.98
C ILE A 31 7.59 3.41 -1.40
N TYR A 32 6.76 3.12 -2.42
CA TYR A 32 5.69 4.00 -2.85
C TYR A 32 4.82 4.41 -1.65
N HIS A 33 4.37 3.44 -0.86
CA HIS A 33 3.46 3.66 0.25
C HIS A 33 4.11 4.49 1.38
N VAL A 34 5.37 4.20 1.72
CA VAL A 34 6.16 5.04 2.63
C VAL A 34 6.26 6.48 2.13
N VAL A 35 6.53 6.69 0.83
CA VAL A 35 6.60 8.03 0.23
C VAL A 35 5.25 8.74 0.30
N MET A 36 4.15 8.03 0.04
CA MET A 36 2.79 8.58 0.17
C MET A 36 2.53 9.10 1.58
N HIS A 37 3.04 8.44 2.62
CA HIS A 37 2.88 8.88 4.02
C HIS A 37 3.87 9.96 4.44
N LYS A 38 5.15 9.80 4.11
CA LYS A 38 6.24 10.60 4.69
C LYS A 38 6.48 11.90 3.95
N VAL A 39 6.15 11.99 2.66
CA VAL A 39 6.31 13.25 1.91
C VAL A 39 5.06 14.10 2.09
N LYS A 40 5.18 15.17 2.90
CA LYS A 40 4.07 16.08 3.26
C LYS A 40 3.20 16.55 2.09
N LYS A 41 3.79 16.83 0.92
CA LYS A 41 3.05 17.27 -0.27
C LYS A 41 2.24 16.14 -0.93
N ILE A 42 2.69 14.90 -0.80
CA ILE A 42 2.08 13.72 -1.42
C ILE A 42 1.01 13.14 -0.49
N TRP A 43 1.23 13.20 0.83
CA TRP A 43 0.27 12.73 1.85
C TRP A 43 -1.15 13.22 1.65
N ARG A 44 -1.37 14.48 1.22
CA ARG A 44 -2.73 15.01 0.99
C ARG A 44 -3.57 14.16 0.04
N PHE A 45 -2.94 13.48 -0.91
CA PHE A 45 -3.62 12.62 -1.86
C PHE A 45 -4.02 11.32 -1.17
N HIS A 46 -3.07 10.70 -0.48
CA HIS A 46 -3.30 9.47 0.28
C HIS A 46 -4.22 9.66 1.49
N ALA A 47 -4.29 10.86 2.06
CA ALA A 47 -5.22 11.20 3.12
C ALA A 47 -6.69 11.01 2.70
N VAL A 48 -7.01 11.06 1.40
CA VAL A 48 -8.35 10.74 0.89
C VAL A 48 -8.71 9.29 1.21
N HIS A 49 -7.76 8.38 1.05
CA HIS A 49 -7.89 6.97 1.39
C HIS A 49 -8.06 6.77 2.90
N HIS A 50 -7.19 7.37 3.71
CA HIS A 50 -7.23 7.27 5.17
C HIS A 50 -8.39 8.02 5.85
N SER A 51 -9.04 8.94 5.14
CA SER A 51 -10.17 9.70 5.69
C SER A 51 -11.43 8.87 5.96
N ASP A 52 -11.47 7.63 5.47
CA ASP A 52 -12.63 6.77 5.63
C ASP A 52 -12.80 6.35 7.09
N VAL A 53 -13.94 6.70 7.68
CA VAL A 53 -14.30 6.30 9.06
C VAL A 53 -14.85 4.90 9.16
N VAL A 54 -15.23 4.30 8.03
CA VAL A 54 -15.77 2.95 7.98
C VAL A 54 -14.95 2.14 6.99
N LEU A 55 -13.83 1.61 7.46
CA LEU A 55 -12.96 0.78 6.64
C LEU A 55 -13.70 -0.49 6.16
N ASN A 56 -13.89 -0.58 4.85
CA ASN A 56 -14.51 -1.73 4.20
C ASN A 56 -13.95 -1.88 2.76
N VAL A 57 -14.43 -2.88 2.02
CA VAL A 57 -13.92 -3.18 0.66
C VAL A 57 -13.97 -1.96 -0.26
N SER A 58 -14.97 -1.08 -0.15
CA SER A 58 -15.06 0.14 -0.98
C SER A 58 -13.94 1.14 -0.70
N THR A 59 -13.33 1.12 0.49
CA THR A 59 -12.18 1.97 0.82
C THR A 59 -10.98 1.66 -0.09
N SER A 60 -10.85 0.42 -0.58
CA SER A 60 -9.82 0.04 -1.56
C SER A 60 -9.94 0.78 -2.91
N LEU A 61 -11.12 1.35 -3.21
CA LEU A 61 -11.38 2.15 -4.41
C LEU A 61 -11.32 3.67 -4.14
N ARG A 62 -11.21 4.07 -2.86
CA ARG A 62 -11.18 5.46 -2.44
C ARG A 62 -9.74 5.97 -2.46
N GLU A 63 -9.22 6.21 -3.65
CA GLU A 63 -7.89 6.79 -3.87
C GLU A 63 -7.99 8.07 -4.72
N HIS A 64 -7.05 8.99 -4.51
CA HIS A 64 -6.97 10.17 -5.38
C HIS A 64 -6.29 9.80 -6.72
N PRO A 65 -6.72 10.30 -7.89
CA PRO A 65 -6.14 9.90 -9.19
C PRO A 65 -4.63 10.11 -9.34
N VAL A 66 -4.07 11.09 -8.62
CA VAL A 66 -2.62 11.33 -8.56
C VAL A 66 -1.88 10.12 -7.98
N GLU A 67 -2.47 9.40 -7.02
CA GLU A 67 -1.91 8.17 -6.47
C GLU A 67 -1.78 7.10 -7.55
N THR A 68 -2.80 6.94 -8.38
CA THR A 68 -2.79 6.03 -9.53
C THR A 68 -1.65 6.38 -10.48
N VAL A 69 -1.45 7.67 -10.80
CA VAL A 69 -0.34 8.11 -11.68
C VAL A 69 1.03 7.80 -11.06
N ILE A 70 1.24 8.11 -9.79
CA ILE A 70 2.51 7.84 -9.10
C ILE A 70 2.78 6.33 -9.06
N ARG A 71 1.77 5.54 -8.69
CA ARG A 71 1.86 4.07 -8.63
C ARG A 71 2.16 3.48 -10.01
N LEU A 72 1.44 3.88 -11.06
CA LEU A 72 1.70 3.41 -12.42
C LEU A 72 3.11 3.79 -12.91
N SER A 73 3.61 4.97 -12.53
CA SER A 73 4.98 5.39 -12.85
C SER A 73 6.02 4.48 -12.18
N GLN A 74 5.79 4.09 -10.93
CA GLN A 74 6.62 3.11 -10.20
C GLN A 74 6.59 1.73 -10.88
N TYR A 75 5.41 1.24 -11.25
CA TYR A 75 5.27 -0.03 -12.02
C TYR A 75 6.01 0.03 -13.35
N MET A 76 5.88 1.14 -14.10
CA MET A 76 6.57 1.34 -15.36
C MET A 76 8.08 1.36 -15.18
N ALA A 77 8.59 2.05 -14.16
CA ALA A 77 10.02 2.07 -13.86
C ALA A 77 10.54 0.66 -13.59
N VAL A 78 9.92 -0.10 -12.67
CA VAL A 78 10.32 -1.49 -12.37
C VAL A 78 10.26 -2.37 -13.64
N SER A 79 9.23 -2.17 -14.47
CA SER A 79 9.06 -2.93 -15.71
C SER A 79 10.16 -2.61 -16.74
N LEU A 80 10.56 -1.35 -16.89
CA LEU A 80 11.63 -0.95 -17.80
C LEU A 80 12.99 -1.49 -17.35
N PHE A 81 13.25 -1.56 -16.04
CA PHE A 81 14.52 -2.07 -15.51
C PHE A 81 14.62 -3.60 -15.53
N LEU A 82 13.53 -4.31 -15.24
CA LEU A 82 13.53 -5.77 -15.09
C LEU A 82 13.13 -6.51 -16.37
N GLY A 83 12.51 -5.80 -17.33
CA GLY A 83 11.94 -6.39 -18.55
C GLY A 83 10.96 -7.55 -18.30
N PRO A 84 10.09 -7.50 -17.27
CA PRO A 84 9.20 -8.62 -16.99
C PRO A 84 8.19 -8.78 -18.13
N MET A 85 7.82 -10.02 -18.41
CA MET A 85 6.75 -10.30 -19.36
C MET A 85 5.44 -9.66 -18.87
N LEU A 86 4.67 -9.05 -19.76
CA LEU A 86 3.42 -8.35 -19.42
C LEU A 86 2.46 -9.17 -18.54
N TRP A 87 2.43 -10.49 -18.73
CA TRP A 87 1.57 -11.39 -17.95
C TRP A 87 1.98 -11.48 -16.47
N ILE A 88 3.26 -11.31 -16.13
CA ILE A 88 3.74 -11.32 -14.73
C ILE A 88 3.24 -10.08 -14.00
N LEU A 89 3.27 -8.93 -14.67
CA LEU A 89 2.71 -7.68 -14.15
C LEU A 89 1.21 -7.81 -13.91
N ALA A 90 0.49 -8.41 -14.87
CA ALA A 90 -0.94 -8.65 -14.73
C ALA A 90 -1.25 -9.61 -13.56
N LEU A 91 -0.46 -10.68 -13.39
CA LEU A 91 -0.62 -11.60 -12.27
C LEU A 91 -0.35 -10.92 -10.92
N HIS A 92 0.73 -10.15 -10.82
CA HIS A 92 1.04 -9.37 -9.62
C HIS A 92 -0.10 -8.40 -9.29
N GLN A 93 -0.59 -7.66 -10.29
CA GLN A 93 -1.67 -6.71 -10.10
C GLN A 93 -2.97 -7.39 -9.66
N PHE A 94 -3.29 -8.56 -10.20
CA PHE A 94 -4.43 -9.36 -9.77
C PHE A 94 -4.32 -9.78 -8.30
N VAL A 95 -3.17 -10.34 -7.90
CA VAL A 95 -2.91 -10.74 -6.50
C VAL A 95 -2.99 -9.54 -5.57
N GLN A 96 -2.42 -8.40 -5.97
CA GLN A 96 -2.49 -7.15 -5.22
C GLN A 96 -3.93 -6.66 -5.03
N ILE A 97 -4.75 -6.67 -6.08
CA ILE A 97 -6.16 -6.25 -5.97
C ILE A 97 -6.91 -7.17 -5.01
N ALA A 98 -6.73 -8.49 -5.13
CA ALA A 98 -7.35 -9.45 -4.22
C ALA A 98 -6.91 -9.23 -2.77
N SER A 99 -5.61 -9.01 -2.53
CA SER A 99 -5.06 -8.67 -1.22
C SER A 99 -5.70 -7.40 -0.66
N LYS A 100 -5.74 -6.32 -1.45
CA LYS A 100 -6.34 -5.03 -1.06
C LYS A 100 -7.80 -5.17 -0.63
N ILE A 101 -8.61 -5.91 -1.38
CA ILE A 101 -10.00 -6.18 -1.03
C ILE A 101 -10.08 -6.86 0.34
N ILE A 102 -9.23 -7.85 0.60
CA ILE A 102 -9.22 -8.61 1.86
C ILE A 102 -8.76 -7.73 3.02
N ILE A 103 -7.63 -7.04 2.90
CA ILE A 103 -7.05 -6.27 4.02
C ILE A 103 -7.86 -5.02 4.38
N HIS A 104 -8.62 -4.45 3.43
CA HIS A 104 -9.56 -3.35 3.70
C HIS A 104 -10.96 -3.82 4.11
N SER A 105 -11.24 -5.12 4.04
CA SER A 105 -12.54 -5.62 4.49
C SER A 105 -12.79 -5.28 5.97
N ASN A 106 -14.07 -5.21 6.36
CA ASN A 106 -14.46 -5.03 7.75
C ASN A 106 -14.24 -6.30 8.60
N PHE A 107 -13.75 -7.38 7.99
CA PHE A 107 -13.45 -8.63 8.66
C PHE A 107 -12.17 -8.51 9.49
N ARG A 108 -12.17 -9.17 10.66
CA ARG A 108 -11.03 -9.22 11.57
C ARG A 108 -10.71 -10.66 11.92
N LEU A 109 -9.43 -11.00 11.82
CA LEU A 109 -8.92 -12.32 12.17
C LEU A 109 -8.89 -12.51 13.70
N PRO A 110 -9.03 -13.75 14.18
CA PRO A 110 -8.67 -14.13 15.54
C PRO A 110 -7.19 -13.82 15.83
N ASP A 111 -6.88 -13.38 17.05
CA ASP A 111 -5.56 -12.79 17.36
C ASP A 111 -4.40 -13.77 17.16
N LYS A 112 -4.61 -15.06 17.44
CA LYS A 112 -3.60 -16.10 17.18
C LYS A 112 -3.31 -16.23 15.69
N LEU A 113 -4.34 -16.23 14.85
CA LEU A 113 -4.19 -16.38 13.41
C LEU A 113 -3.53 -15.15 12.80
N ASP A 114 -3.98 -13.96 13.21
CA ASP A 114 -3.37 -12.70 12.84
C ASP A 114 -1.87 -12.65 13.22
N LYS A 115 -1.54 -13.03 14.44
CA LYS A 115 -0.14 -13.07 14.91
C LYS A 115 0.75 -13.92 14.03
N TYR A 116 0.31 -15.11 13.61
CA TYR A 116 1.14 -15.98 12.77
C TYR A 116 1.21 -15.51 11.32
N LEU A 117 0.07 -15.13 10.73
CA LEU A 117 0.03 -14.68 9.34
C LEU A 117 0.76 -13.36 9.15
N SER A 118 0.59 -12.42 10.07
CA SER A 118 1.19 -11.09 10.00
C SER A 118 2.71 -11.10 10.01
N TYR A 119 3.39 -12.23 10.31
CA TYR A 119 4.84 -12.36 10.13
C TYR A 119 5.29 -12.37 8.67
N LEU A 120 4.43 -12.83 7.76
CA LEU A 120 4.76 -12.98 6.35
C LEU A 120 3.90 -12.10 5.46
N VAL A 121 2.59 -12.08 5.67
CA VAL A 121 1.62 -11.38 4.80
C VAL A 121 0.94 -10.24 5.54
N ILE A 122 0.46 -9.25 4.80
CA ILE A 122 -0.39 -8.20 5.36
C ILE A 122 -1.77 -8.78 5.66
N THR A 123 -2.19 -8.71 6.92
CA THR A 123 -3.51 -9.16 7.37
C THR A 123 -4.47 -7.98 7.46
N PRO A 124 -5.80 -8.24 7.48
CA PRO A 124 -6.77 -7.19 7.77
C PRO A 124 -6.45 -6.45 9.08
N ASN A 125 -6.18 -7.17 10.17
CA ASN A 125 -5.90 -6.52 11.45
C ASN A 125 -4.65 -5.63 11.38
N MET A 126 -3.57 -6.08 10.74
CA MET A 126 -2.34 -5.29 10.60
C MET A 126 -2.57 -4.02 9.77
N HIS A 127 -3.32 -4.12 8.67
CA HIS A 127 -3.67 -2.99 7.82
C HIS A 127 -4.67 -2.04 8.48
N HIS A 128 -5.55 -2.55 9.35
CA HIS A 128 -6.47 -1.73 10.13
C HIS A 128 -5.71 -0.81 11.10
N VAL A 129 -4.58 -1.27 11.68
CA VAL A 129 -3.70 -0.41 12.50
C VAL A 129 -3.10 0.74 11.68
N HIS A 130 -2.72 0.47 10.43
CA HIS A 130 -2.26 1.50 9.50
C HIS A 130 -3.35 2.52 9.15
N HIS A 131 -4.61 2.09 9.10
CA HIS A 131 -5.77 2.97 8.96
C HIS A 131 -6.22 3.63 10.26
N HIS A 132 -5.49 3.44 11.36
CA HIS A 132 -5.83 4.09 12.62
C HIS A 132 -5.79 5.60 12.48
N PHE A 133 -6.71 6.28 13.16
CA PHE A 133 -6.92 7.72 13.00
C PHE A 133 -5.76 8.61 13.47
N LYS A 134 -4.81 8.05 14.21
CA LYS A 134 -3.77 8.80 14.92
C LYS A 134 -2.36 8.22 14.73
N GLN A 135 -1.37 9.10 14.64
CA GLN A 135 0.04 8.74 14.70
C GLN A 135 0.48 8.26 16.11
N PRO A 136 1.45 7.31 16.21
CA PRO A 136 2.27 6.78 15.12
C PRO A 136 1.61 5.63 14.34
N TYR A 137 0.43 5.16 14.74
CA TYR A 137 -0.22 3.99 14.14
C TYR A 137 -0.55 4.20 12.66
N THR A 138 -1.07 5.37 12.28
CA THR A 138 -1.28 5.72 10.85
C THR A 138 -0.01 5.65 10.02
N ASP A 139 1.15 5.72 10.67
CA ASP A 139 2.47 5.78 10.07
C ASP A 139 3.28 4.51 10.32
N SER A 140 2.60 3.37 10.18
CA SER A 140 3.15 2.04 10.35
C SER A 140 2.59 1.07 9.29
N ASN A 141 3.13 -0.14 9.21
CA ASN A 141 2.56 -1.25 8.43
C ASN A 141 2.30 -0.90 6.95
N TYR A 142 3.33 -0.44 6.23
CA TYR A 142 3.23 0.03 4.84
C TYR A 142 3.28 -1.08 3.78
N GLY A 143 3.52 -2.34 4.16
CA GLY A 143 3.59 -3.44 3.20
C GLY A 143 2.31 -3.63 2.38
N ASP A 144 2.44 -4.32 1.25
CA ASP A 144 1.35 -4.51 0.28
C ASP A 144 0.85 -5.96 0.27
N LEU A 145 1.70 -6.90 -0.11
CA LEU A 145 1.47 -8.33 0.02
C LEU A 145 2.22 -8.88 1.22
N PHE A 146 3.51 -8.53 1.35
CA PHE A 146 4.37 -9.06 2.40
C PHE A 146 4.66 -8.04 3.51
N SER A 147 4.56 -8.50 4.75
CA SER A 147 4.84 -7.71 5.96
C SER A 147 6.31 -7.74 6.38
N ILE A 148 7.15 -8.40 5.59
CA ILE A 148 8.59 -8.53 5.87
C ILE A 148 9.30 -7.18 5.82
N TRP A 149 8.90 -6.29 4.90
CA TRP A 149 9.48 -4.96 4.76
C TRP A 149 9.26 -4.13 6.02
N ASP A 150 8.07 -4.21 6.61
CA ASP A 150 7.75 -3.50 7.84
C ASP A 150 8.62 -3.91 9.02
N ARG A 151 9.01 -5.18 9.08
CA ARG A 151 9.94 -5.67 10.10
C ARG A 151 11.36 -5.23 9.80
N MET A 152 11.78 -5.38 8.54
CA MET A 152 13.14 -5.06 8.12
C MET A 152 13.49 -3.57 8.28
N PHE A 153 12.52 -2.68 8.04
CA PHE A 153 12.70 -1.23 8.17
C PHE A 153 12.13 -0.65 9.48
N GLY A 154 11.65 -1.49 10.39
CA GLY A 154 11.16 -1.05 11.70
C GLY A 154 9.89 -0.21 11.65
N THR A 155 9.04 -0.40 10.62
CA THR A 155 7.74 0.27 10.48
C THR A 155 6.57 -0.58 10.96
N PHE A 156 6.82 -1.80 11.48
CA PHE A 156 5.79 -2.63 12.06
C PHE A 156 5.25 -2.05 13.37
N THR A 157 3.93 -1.95 13.52
CA THR A 157 3.25 -1.59 14.77
C THR A 157 2.07 -2.51 15.01
N TYR A 158 1.92 -2.94 16.27
CA TYR A 158 0.77 -3.72 16.73
C TYR A 158 -0.16 -2.86 17.59
N LEU A 159 -1.46 -3.03 17.39
CA LEU A 159 -2.51 -2.47 18.23
C LEU A 159 -3.64 -3.49 18.29
N SER A 160 -4.30 -3.63 19.45
CA SER A 160 -5.44 -4.55 19.56
C SER A 160 -6.56 -4.08 18.65
N LYS A 161 -7.25 -5.02 18.00
CA LYS A 161 -8.31 -4.71 17.02
C LYS A 161 -9.49 -3.95 17.64
N GLU A 162 -9.69 -4.06 18.96
CA GLU A 162 -10.69 -3.33 19.74
C GLU A 162 -10.31 -1.85 19.94
N GLN A 163 -9.02 -1.52 19.87
CA GLN A 163 -8.51 -0.16 20.04
C GLN A 163 -8.44 0.61 18.70
N VAL A 164 -8.57 -0.08 17.57
CA VAL A 164 -8.50 0.55 16.25
C VAL A 164 -9.75 1.38 15.96
N GLN A 165 -9.56 2.69 15.82
CA GLN A 165 -10.52 3.65 15.29
C GLN A 165 -10.01 4.21 13.95
N PHE A 166 -10.88 4.34 12.95
CA PHE A 166 -10.53 4.77 11.59
C PHE A 166 -10.79 6.26 11.36
N GLY A 167 -10.27 6.80 10.25
CA GLY A 167 -10.38 8.19 9.84
C GLY A 167 -9.07 8.96 10.07
N LEU A 168 -9.16 10.28 10.31
CA LEU A 168 -8.01 11.14 10.62
C LEU A 168 -8.41 12.14 11.73
N ASP A 169 -7.60 12.28 12.77
CA ASP A 169 -7.81 13.24 13.88
C ASP A 169 -7.68 14.71 13.46
N GLU A 170 -6.82 15.00 12.50
CA GLU A 170 -6.46 16.36 12.10
C GLU A 170 -7.36 16.94 10.99
N VAL A 171 -8.40 16.22 10.54
CA VAL A 171 -9.16 16.66 9.37
C VAL A 171 -10.68 16.58 9.53
N ASP A 172 -11.33 17.71 9.29
CA ASP A 172 -12.76 17.80 9.06
C ASP A 172 -13.12 17.04 7.77
N GLN A 173 -13.83 15.93 7.91
CA GLN A 173 -14.09 14.97 6.83
C GLN A 173 -14.83 15.60 5.65
N LEU A 174 -15.64 16.62 5.91
CA LEU A 174 -16.36 17.38 4.90
C LEU A 174 -15.41 18.13 3.94
N LYS A 175 -14.16 18.39 4.35
CA LYS A 175 -13.16 19.07 3.53
C LYS A 175 -12.32 18.13 2.66
N ILE A 176 -12.30 16.82 2.95
CA ILE A 176 -11.54 15.84 2.16
C ILE A 176 -12.33 15.37 0.93
N ILE A 177 -13.67 15.40 1.00
CA ILE A 177 -14.54 14.87 -0.07
C ILE A 177 -14.49 15.73 -1.34
N SER A 178 -14.12 17.02 -1.23
CA SER A 178 -14.01 17.92 -2.39
C SER A 178 -12.57 18.00 -2.90
N PRO A 179 -12.30 17.67 -4.19
CA PRO A 179 -10.99 17.82 -4.82
C PRO A 179 -10.40 19.23 -4.70
N LEU A 180 -11.26 20.26 -4.74
CA LEU A 180 -10.84 21.66 -4.59
C LEU A 180 -10.47 22.01 -3.15
N ASN A 181 -11.12 21.37 -2.17
CA ASN A 181 -10.83 21.59 -0.76
C ASN A 181 -9.55 20.88 -0.34
N LEU A 182 -9.24 19.69 -0.89
CA LEU A 182 -7.97 18.97 -0.67
C LEU A 182 -6.71 19.79 -0.99
N ILE A 183 -6.80 20.68 -1.99
CA ILE A 183 -5.69 21.57 -2.37
C ILE A 183 -5.53 22.72 -1.36
N LYS A 184 -6.62 23.13 -0.71
CA LYS A 184 -6.69 24.28 0.20
C LYS A 184 -6.60 23.90 1.68
N THR A 185 -6.90 22.65 2.04
CA THR A 185 -6.83 22.19 3.42
C THR A 185 -5.40 21.92 3.83
N ASN A 186 -5.07 22.42 5.01
CA ASN A 186 -3.79 22.19 5.63
C ASN A 186 -3.77 20.78 6.27
N ILE A 187 -3.91 19.71 5.47
CA ILE A 187 -3.82 18.29 5.91
C ILE A 187 -2.34 17.90 6.17
N PHE A 188 -1.50 18.88 6.43
CA PHE A 188 -0.08 18.65 6.59
C PHE A 188 0.17 18.19 8.02
N ARG A 189 0.61 16.95 8.14
CA ARG A 189 1.19 16.39 9.36
C ARG A 189 2.27 17.33 9.90
N LYS A 190 2.30 17.51 11.23
CA LYS A 190 3.34 18.27 11.93
C LYS A 190 4.74 17.76 11.58
#